data_AF-A0A1S9SL77-F1
#
_entry.id   AF-A0A1S9SL77-F1
#
_cell.length_a   1.000
_cell.length_b   1.000
_cell.length_c   1.000
_cell.angle_alpha   90.00
_cell.angle_beta   90.00
_cell.angle_gamma   90.00
#
_symmetry.space_group_name_H-M   'P 1'
#
loop_
_entity.id
_entity.type
_entity.pdbx_description
1 polymer ?
#
loop_
_entity_poly.entity_id
_entity_poly.type
_entity_poly.pdbx_seq_one_letter_code
_entity_poly.pdbx_strand_id
1 'polypeptide(L)'
;DLMTYRNHKQVKQALQLGQIPMGLDFKEVEVVAHDSAVNDHLIIYSVDDSIRKQVVSSIISQTNKDYFESVTLVDTSEYGFVQYKENVTHYIV
;
A
#
# COMPACT_ATOMS: atom_id res chain seq x y z
N ASP A 1 -3.63 -22.45 3.78
CA ASP A 1 -2.71 -22.43 2.63
C ASP A 1 -1.37 -21.84 3.08
N LEU A 2 -0.28 -22.56 2.81
CA LEU A 2 1.09 -22.21 3.21
C LEU A 2 1.61 -20.98 2.46
N MET A 3 1.13 -20.75 1.22
CA MET A 3 1.44 -19.57 0.43
C MET A 3 0.77 -18.33 1.02
N THR A 4 -0.53 -18.39 1.33
CA THR A 4 -1.23 -17.31 2.06
C THR A 4 -0.53 -16.99 3.39
N TYR A 5 -0.09 -18.00 4.15
CA TYR A 5 0.64 -17.76 5.41
C TYR A 5 2.01 -17.09 5.17
N ARG A 6 2.79 -17.56 4.19
CA ARG A 6 4.08 -16.96 3.82
C ARG A 6 3.90 -15.52 3.34
N ASN A 7 2.92 -15.27 2.49
CA ASN A 7 2.58 -13.94 1.99
C ASN A 7 2.20 -13.01 3.15
N HIS A 8 1.33 -13.44 4.07
CA HIS A 8 0.99 -12.64 5.26
C HIS A 8 2.21 -12.34 6.14
N LYS A 9 3.12 -13.30 6.30
CA LYS A 9 4.35 -13.10 7.07
C LYS A 9 5.28 -12.11 6.38
N GLN A 10 5.48 -12.23 5.07
CA GLN A 10 6.33 -11.33 4.29
C GLN A 10 5.77 -9.91 4.21
N VAL A 11 4.45 -9.75 4.03
CA VAL A 11 3.77 -8.45 4.06
C VAL A 11 3.97 -7.77 5.42
N LYS A 12 3.73 -8.48 6.53
CA LYS A 12 3.98 -7.94 7.87
C LYS A 12 5.44 -7.56 8.08
N GLN A 13 6.37 -8.38 7.61
CA GLN A 13 7.79 -8.12 7.75
C GLN A 13 8.20 -6.86 6.98
N ALA A 14 7.73 -6.68 5.75
CA ALA A 14 7.98 -5.48 4.96
C ALA A 14 7.42 -4.22 5.66
N LEU A 15 6.18 -4.29 6.14
CA LEU A 15 5.56 -3.16 6.87
C LEU A 15 6.32 -2.81 8.17
N GLN A 16 6.81 -3.81 8.92
CA GLN A 16 7.64 -3.59 10.12
C GLN A 16 8.98 -2.92 9.80
N LEU A 17 9.47 -3.05 8.57
CA LEU A 17 10.67 -2.38 8.08
C LEU A 17 10.38 -0.99 7.50
N GLY A 18 9.14 -0.50 7.57
CA GLY A 18 8.74 0.79 6.97
C GLY A 18 8.64 0.73 5.43
N GLN A 19 8.57 -0.48 4.87
CA GLN A 19 8.43 -0.69 3.44
C GLN A 19 6.95 -0.82 3.05
N ILE A 20 6.62 -0.41 1.83
CA ILE A 20 5.27 -0.44 1.28
C ILE A 20 5.13 -1.67 0.36
N PRO A 21 4.41 -2.73 0.74
CA PRO A 21 4.18 -3.88 -0.11
C PRO A 21 3.38 -3.49 -1.36
N MET A 22 3.90 -3.80 -2.55
CA MET A 22 3.29 -3.43 -3.83
C MET A 22 2.66 -4.62 -4.57
N GLY A 23 3.17 -5.83 -4.32
CA GLY A 23 2.68 -7.03 -4.98
C GLY A 23 3.56 -8.24 -4.73
N LEU A 24 3.41 -9.25 -5.57
CA LEU A 24 4.20 -10.48 -5.54
C LEU A 24 5.02 -10.60 -6.82
N ASP A 25 6.26 -11.03 -6.68
CA ASP A 25 7.05 -11.50 -7.81
C ASP A 25 6.49 -12.84 -8.31
N PHE A 26 6.24 -12.96 -9.61
CA PHE A 26 5.61 -14.16 -10.18
C PHE A 26 6.51 -15.39 -10.18
N LYS A 27 7.83 -15.21 -10.14
CA LYS A 27 8.80 -16.30 -10.27
C LYS A 27 9.05 -16.97 -8.93
N GLU A 28 9.27 -16.18 -7.89
CA GLU A 28 9.62 -16.68 -6.56
C GLU A 28 8.45 -16.62 -5.56
N VAL A 29 7.34 -15.96 -5.94
CA VAL A 29 6.17 -15.70 -5.08
C VAL A 29 6.59 -15.02 -3.77
N GLU A 30 7.40 -13.97 -3.93
CA GLU A 30 7.90 -13.14 -2.84
C GLU A 30 7.28 -11.75 -2.89
N VAL A 31 7.05 -11.15 -1.73
CA VAL A 31 6.57 -9.76 -1.64
C VAL A 31 7.61 -8.81 -2.22
N VAL A 32 7.18 -8.03 -3.22
CA VAL A 32 7.91 -6.87 -3.71
C VAL A 32 7.40 -5.65 -2.95
N ALA A 33 8.32 -4.94 -2.29
CA ALA A 33 8.00 -3.76 -1.50
C ALA A 33 8.85 -2.56 -1.93
N HIS A 34 8.27 -1.37 -1.81
CA HIS A 34 8.97 -0.11 -2.00
C HIS A 34 9.55 0.36 -0.66
N ASP A 35 10.85 0.63 -0.64
CA ASP A 35 11.55 1.11 0.54
C ASP A 35 11.65 2.64 0.50
N SER A 36 10.81 3.29 1.31
CA SER A 36 10.74 4.75 1.39
C SER A 36 11.99 5.38 2.00
N ALA A 37 12.85 4.62 2.68
CA ALA A 37 14.12 5.10 3.21
C ALA A 37 15.25 5.09 2.15
N VAL A 38 15.07 4.32 1.06
CA VAL A 38 16.02 4.26 -0.06
C VAL A 38 15.57 5.15 -1.22
N ASN A 39 14.26 5.21 -1.48
CA ASN A 39 13.68 6.07 -2.50
C ASN A 39 12.39 6.69 -1.96
N ASP A 40 12.43 7.99 -1.73
CA ASP A 40 11.38 8.72 -1.01
C ASP A 40 10.06 8.81 -1.81
N HIS A 41 10.06 8.46 -3.10
CA HIS A 41 8.94 8.70 -4.00
C HIS A 41 8.56 7.46 -4.82
N LEU A 42 7.25 7.22 -4.92
CA LEU A 42 6.64 6.19 -5.75
C LEU A 42 5.53 6.80 -6.60
N ILE A 43 5.54 6.53 -7.90
CA ILE A 43 4.47 6.89 -8.83
C ILE A 43 3.78 5.62 -9.32
N ILE A 44 2.46 5.57 -9.18
CA ILE A 44 1.63 4.47 -9.67
C ILE A 44 0.86 4.97 -10.89
N TYR A 45 1.11 4.33 -12.03
CA TYR A 45 0.49 4.68 -13.31
C TYR A 45 -0.23 3.47 -13.91
N SER A 46 -1.37 3.73 -14.55
CA SER A 46 -2.12 2.76 -15.34
C SER A 46 -2.91 3.50 -16.42
N VAL A 47 -3.10 2.85 -17.55
CA VAL A 47 -4.05 3.29 -18.59
C VAL A 47 -5.51 3.02 -18.18
N ASP A 48 -5.71 2.07 -17.27
CA ASP A 48 -7.00 1.71 -16.70
C ASP A 48 -7.08 2.25 -15.26
N ASP A 49 -7.96 3.24 -15.07
CA ASP A 49 -8.20 3.89 -13.77
C ASP A 49 -8.74 2.91 -12.72
N SER A 50 -9.51 1.89 -13.13
CA SER A 50 -10.06 0.90 -12.20
C SER A 50 -8.95 0.07 -11.57
N ILE A 51 -7.97 -0.35 -12.37
CA ILE A 51 -6.78 -1.09 -11.90
C ILE A 51 -5.94 -0.19 -11.00
N ARG A 52 -5.70 1.06 -11.40
CA ARG A 52 -4.96 2.03 -10.58
C ARG A 52 -5.61 2.19 -9.21
N LYS A 53 -6.93 2.40 -9.17
CA LYS A 53 -7.70 2.54 -7.92
C LYS A 53 -7.61 1.30 -7.05
N GLN A 54 -7.67 0.10 -7.63
CA GLN A 54 -7.50 -1.15 -6.87
C GLN A 54 -6.11 -1.29 -6.25
N VAL A 55 -5.05 -0.98 -7.01
CA VAL A 55 -3.67 -1.02 -6.51
C VAL A 55 -3.47 0.00 -5.38
N VAL A 56 -3.92 1.24 -5.58
CA VAL A 56 -3.83 2.30 -4.56
C VAL A 56 -4.63 1.93 -3.31
N SER A 57 -5.84 1.39 -3.48
CA SER A 57 -6.68 0.90 -2.37
C SER A 57 -5.98 -0.21 -1.57
N SER A 58 -5.31 -1.14 -2.25
CA SER A 58 -4.54 -2.21 -1.62
C SER A 58 -3.39 -1.65 -0.79
N ILE A 59 -2.65 -0.67 -1.33
CA ILE A 59 -1.55 0.00 -0.62
C ILE A 59 -2.07 0.73 0.61
N ILE A 60 -3.07 1.61 0.46
CA ILE A 60 -3.65 2.39 1.58
C ILE A 60 -4.16 1.47 2.69
N SER A 61 -4.75 0.32 2.35
CA SER A 61 -5.26 -0.62 3.35
C SER A 61 -4.16 -1.23 4.24
N GLN A 62 -2.92 -1.25 3.76
CA GLN A 62 -1.75 -1.81 4.43
C GLN A 62 -0.89 -0.71 5.08
N THR A 63 -0.77 0.45 4.44
CA THR A 63 -0.05 1.63 4.94
C THR A 63 -0.94 2.45 5.86
N ASN A 64 -1.25 1.88 7.02
CA ASN A 64 -2.07 2.53 8.03
C ASN A 64 -1.21 3.06 9.19
N LYS A 65 -1.85 3.77 10.11
CA LYS A 65 -1.22 4.37 11.31
C LYS A 65 -0.57 3.37 12.29
N ASP A 66 -0.78 2.05 12.12
CA ASP A 66 -0.15 1.04 12.99
C ASP A 66 1.30 0.75 12.56
N TYR A 67 1.65 1.07 11.31
CA TYR A 67 2.97 0.80 10.73
C TYR A 67 3.76 2.07 10.41
N PHE A 68 3.07 3.19 10.21
CA PHE A 68 3.68 4.47 9.85
C PHE A 68 3.27 5.55 10.86
N GLU A 69 4.22 6.39 11.26
CA GLU A 69 4.01 7.45 12.27
C GLU A 69 2.88 8.41 11.87
N SER A 70 2.83 8.79 10.59
CA SER A 70 1.76 9.61 10.05
C SER A 70 1.47 9.24 8.60
N VAL A 71 0.19 9.01 8.29
CA VAL A 71 -0.30 8.80 6.93
C VAL A 71 -1.30 9.90 6.61
N THR A 72 -1.03 10.67 5.55
CA THR A 72 -1.95 11.69 5.05
C THR A 72 -2.46 11.26 3.69
N LEU A 73 -3.78 11.08 3.57
CA LEU A 73 -4.44 10.80 2.31
C LEU A 73 -5.06 12.08 1.76
N VAL A 74 -4.54 12.54 0.63
CA VAL A 74 -5.11 13.63 -0.16
C VAL A 74 -5.87 13.00 -1.32
N ASP A 75 -7.16 13.23 -1.36
CA ASP A 75 -8.10 12.56 -2.27
C ASP A 75 -9.01 13.58 -2.94
N THR A 76 -9.60 13.22 -4.08
CA THR A 76 -10.67 14.00 -4.69
C THR A 76 -11.92 13.14 -4.79
N SER A 77 -13.09 13.77 -4.92
CA SER A 77 -14.35 13.04 -5.10
C SER A 77 -14.35 12.10 -6.31
N GLU A 78 -13.46 12.31 -7.29
CA GLU A 78 -13.33 11.47 -8.49
C GLU A 78 -12.60 10.14 -8.20
N TYR A 79 -11.64 10.14 -7.27
CA TYR A 79 -10.86 8.94 -6.97
C TYR A 79 -11.54 8.05 -5.92
N GLY A 80 -12.25 8.65 -4.95
CA GLY A 80 -13.20 7.93 -4.11
C GLY A 80 -12.55 7.07 -3.01
N PHE A 81 -11.43 7.52 -2.45
CA PHE A 81 -10.74 6.81 -1.36
C PHE A 81 -11.23 7.20 0.04
N VAL A 82 -12.32 7.97 0.15
CA VAL A 82 -12.96 8.37 1.42
C VAL A 82 -13.23 7.23 2.40
N GLN A 83 -13.45 6.02 1.91
CA GLN A 83 -13.66 4.82 2.73
C GLN A 83 -12.46 4.47 3.63
N TYR A 84 -11.26 5.00 3.33
CA TYR A 84 -10.05 4.78 4.11
C TYR A 84 -9.74 5.89 5.13
N LYS A 85 -10.60 6.91 5.27
CA LYS A 85 -10.35 8.07 6.15
C LYS A 85 -10.01 7.72 7.61
N GLU A 86 -10.54 6.62 8.12
CA GLU A 86 -10.32 6.17 9.51
C GLU A 86 -9.00 5.40 9.69
N ASN A 87 -8.38 4.95 8.58
CA ASN A 87 -7.14 4.17 8.57
C ASN A 87 -5.89 5.05 8.50
N VAL A 88 -6.06 6.34 8.20
CA VAL A 88 -5.00 7.33 8.05
C VAL A 88 -5.03 8.35 9.18
N THR A 89 -3.94 9.07 9.37
CA THR A 89 -3.83 10.13 10.39
C THR A 89 -4.60 11.38 9.96
N HIS A 90 -4.52 11.73 8.68
CA HIS A 90 -5.21 12.88 8.11
C HIS A 90 -5.86 12.50 6.78
N TYR A 91 -7.09 12.96 6.56
CA TYR A 91 -7.79 12.87 5.29
C TYR A 91 -8.14 14.28 4.81
N ILE A 92 -7.73 14.61 3.58
CA ILE A 92 -7.89 15.92 2.97
C ILE A 92 -8.59 15.74 1.63
N VAL A 93 -9.57 16.61 1.35
CA VAL A 93 -10.35 16.68 0.10
C VAL A 93 -10.12 18.03 -0.56
#